data_AF-A0A6A8GF78-F1
#
_entry.id   AF-A0A6A8GF78-F1
#
_cell.length_a   1.000
_cell.length_b   1.000
_cell.length_c   1.000
_cell.angle_alpha   90.00
_cell.angle_beta   90.00
_cell.angle_gamma   90.00
#
_symmetry.space_group_name_H-M   'P 1'
#
loop_
_entity.id
_entity.type
_entity.pdbx_description
1 polymer ?
#
loop_
_entity_poly.entity_id
_entity_poly.type
_entity_poly.pdbx_seq_one_letter_code
_entity_poly.pdbx_strand_id
1 'polypeptide(L)'
;MTSVKDFRVEEEPTATDLGRGRFVFSDRYSVFDWGEMPDHIPNKGASLCLMGAYNFELLDVNHVPTHYVGVVEDGEVKDLGECESPPTEMAIELTQVPDLPHEDGEYDYGAYHEVAGENYLIPLEIVFRNTVPVGSSLRKRGEPADYGLDTEEWPEEAVDLPEPVVEFSTKYEEQDRYLDRDEADDIAGVVDLDQLEELALAVNHILTDHAARAGFAHEDGKIECLYHDGTVKVADVVGTFDENRFSYDGQQVSKEVVRQYYKRVQPEWVDAVAAAKQEAIETGEPNWREQCEIEPKHLPDEIVDALSDLYCAGTNAYVDYDWFDAPSIEDAVAAARDLN
;
A
#
# COMPACT_ATOMS: atom_id res chain seq x y z
N MET A 1 -1.85 -12.49 -10.33
CA MET A 1 -1.84 -11.17 -10.99
C MET A 1 -2.52 -10.21 -10.03
N THR A 2 -1.81 -9.22 -9.48
CA THR A 2 -2.44 -8.23 -8.61
C THR A 2 -3.25 -7.25 -9.46
N SER A 3 -4.22 -6.56 -8.87
CA SER A 3 -5.14 -5.72 -9.65
C SER A 3 -4.48 -4.48 -10.29
N VAL A 4 -3.30 -4.06 -9.82
CA VAL A 4 -2.68 -2.78 -10.23
C VAL A 4 -1.17 -2.86 -10.55
N LYS A 5 -0.49 -3.94 -10.17
CA LYS A 5 0.96 -4.13 -10.33
C LYS A 5 1.26 -5.54 -10.85
N ASP A 6 1.99 -5.63 -11.96
CA ASP A 6 2.46 -6.93 -12.44
C ASP A 6 3.81 -7.25 -11.82
N PHE A 7 4.04 -8.53 -11.59
CA PHE A 7 5.28 -9.05 -11.03
C PHE A 7 5.98 -9.91 -12.07
N ARG A 8 7.25 -9.61 -12.36
CA ARG A 8 8.08 -10.40 -13.27
C ARG A 8 9.26 -10.96 -12.51
N VAL A 9 9.42 -12.27 -12.53
CA VAL A 9 10.60 -12.94 -11.99
C VAL A 9 11.64 -13.06 -13.10
N GLU A 10 12.84 -12.55 -12.87
CA GLU A 10 13.99 -12.70 -13.77
C GLU A 10 14.88 -13.87 -13.32
N GLU A 11 15.09 -13.97 -12.02
CA GLU A 11 15.84 -15.04 -11.36
C GLU A 11 15.08 -15.46 -10.11
N GLU A 12 14.72 -16.74 -10.03
CA GLU A 12 14.02 -17.29 -8.86
C GLU A 12 14.95 -17.26 -7.63
N PRO A 13 14.40 -17.03 -6.43
CA PRO A 13 15.18 -17.10 -5.20
C PRO A 13 15.50 -18.56 -4.89
N THR A 14 16.56 -18.78 -4.12
CA THR A 14 16.86 -20.10 -3.56
C THR A 14 16.70 -20.06 -2.04
N ALA A 15 16.90 -21.22 -1.40
CA ALA A 15 16.92 -21.31 0.05
C ALA A 15 17.93 -20.36 0.73
N THR A 16 18.98 -19.96 0.02
CA THR A 16 20.10 -19.17 0.58
C THR A 16 20.33 -17.83 -0.11
N ASP A 17 19.93 -17.71 -1.38
CA ASP A 17 20.26 -16.56 -2.21
C ASP A 17 18.98 -15.84 -2.68
N LEU A 18 19.01 -14.51 -2.62
CA LEU A 18 17.97 -13.67 -3.21
C LEU A 18 17.97 -13.83 -4.73
N GLY A 19 16.78 -13.91 -5.29
CA GLY A 19 16.53 -13.81 -6.72
C GLY A 19 16.47 -12.36 -7.19
N ARG A 20 15.97 -12.18 -8.41
CA ARG A 20 15.76 -10.87 -9.02
C ARG A 20 14.40 -10.80 -9.67
N GLY A 21 13.71 -9.69 -9.44
CA GLY A 21 12.40 -9.46 -10.01
C GLY A 21 12.20 -8.01 -10.40
N ARG A 22 11.03 -7.76 -11.00
CA ARG A 22 10.54 -6.43 -11.29
C ARG A 22 9.09 -6.27 -10.90
N PHE A 23 8.79 -5.12 -10.32
CA PHE A 23 7.43 -4.59 -10.32
C PHE A 23 7.20 -3.79 -11.59
N VAL A 24 6.09 -4.06 -12.27
CA VAL A 24 5.63 -3.29 -13.43
C VAL A 24 4.36 -2.57 -13.00
N PHE A 25 4.44 -1.26 -12.87
CA PHE A 25 3.34 -0.42 -12.43
C PHE A 25 2.45 -0.10 -13.63
N SER A 26 1.16 -0.34 -13.46
CA SER A 26 0.17 -0.10 -14.51
C SER A 26 -0.73 1.07 -14.17
N ASP A 27 -1.40 1.59 -15.20
CA ASP A 27 -2.43 2.63 -15.07
C ASP A 27 -3.79 2.06 -14.61
N ARG A 28 -3.83 0.77 -14.28
CA ARG A 28 -5.01 0.13 -13.68
C ARG A 28 -5.21 0.62 -12.26
N TYR A 29 -6.47 0.65 -11.85
CA TYR A 29 -6.86 0.87 -10.46
C TYR A 29 -7.96 -0.11 -10.06
N SER A 30 -8.15 -0.25 -8.75
CA SER A 30 -9.18 -1.11 -8.18
C SER A 30 -9.85 -0.42 -7.00
N VAL A 31 -11.19 -0.44 -6.98
CA VAL A 31 -12.00 0.03 -5.86
C VAL A 31 -13.02 -1.05 -5.48
N PHE A 32 -13.39 -1.08 -4.20
CA PHE A 32 -14.34 -2.06 -3.64
C PHE A 32 -13.93 -3.53 -3.86
N ASP A 33 -12.63 -3.82 -4.00
CA ASP A 33 -12.07 -5.16 -4.27
C ASP A 33 -12.59 -5.82 -5.58
N TRP A 34 -13.13 -5.00 -6.49
CA TRP A 34 -13.69 -5.44 -7.76
C TRP A 34 -12.65 -6.12 -8.67
N GLY A 35 -11.37 -5.76 -8.52
CA GLY A 35 -10.33 -6.07 -9.50
C GLY A 35 -10.07 -4.87 -10.42
N GLU A 36 -9.61 -5.13 -11.64
CA GLU A 36 -9.36 -4.08 -12.64
C GLU A 36 -10.66 -3.35 -13.01
N MET A 37 -10.61 -2.03 -12.97
CA MET A 37 -11.72 -1.15 -13.36
C MET A 37 -11.73 -0.94 -14.88
N PRO A 38 -12.88 -0.55 -15.49
CA PRO A 38 -13.02 -0.50 -16.94
C PRO A 38 -12.17 0.58 -17.63
N ASP A 39 -11.68 1.57 -16.86
CA ASP A 39 -10.83 2.64 -17.34
C ASP A 39 -9.41 2.50 -16.76
N HIS A 40 -8.43 3.07 -17.48
CA HIS A 40 -7.07 3.25 -16.98
C HIS A 40 -6.87 4.74 -16.69
N ILE A 41 -6.13 5.06 -15.63
CA ILE A 41 -5.79 6.43 -15.26
C ILE A 41 -4.39 6.72 -15.80
N PRO A 42 -4.24 7.53 -16.87
CA PRO A 42 -2.95 7.77 -17.49
C PRO A 42 -1.89 8.20 -16.48
N ASN A 43 -0.66 7.70 -16.63
CA ASN A 43 0.49 8.02 -15.79
C ASN A 43 0.37 7.64 -14.30
N LYS A 44 -0.71 7.00 -13.86
CA LYS A 44 -0.83 6.52 -12.47
C LYS A 44 0.29 5.54 -12.16
N GLY A 45 0.54 4.57 -13.03
CA GLY A 45 1.61 3.58 -12.83
C GLY A 45 2.98 4.25 -12.72
N ALA A 46 3.27 5.19 -13.61
CA ALA A 46 4.51 5.94 -13.59
C ALA A 46 4.67 6.80 -12.33
N SER A 47 3.59 7.48 -11.90
CA SER A 47 3.57 8.31 -10.70
C SER A 47 3.87 7.50 -9.44
N LEU A 48 3.28 6.30 -9.33
CA LEU A 48 3.49 5.40 -8.20
C LEU A 48 4.88 4.76 -8.22
N CYS A 49 5.38 4.37 -9.40
CA CYS A 49 6.73 3.83 -9.54
C CYS A 49 7.78 4.87 -9.14
N LEU A 50 7.63 6.10 -9.64
CA LEU A 50 8.53 7.21 -9.35
C LEU A 50 8.52 7.58 -7.87
N MET A 51 7.34 7.75 -7.28
CA MET A 51 7.21 8.07 -5.85
C MET A 51 7.77 6.94 -4.96
N GLY A 52 7.51 5.67 -5.31
CA GLY A 52 8.05 4.52 -4.60
C GLY A 52 9.57 4.43 -4.69
N ALA A 53 10.14 4.64 -5.89
CA ALA A 53 11.58 4.67 -6.10
C ALA A 53 12.25 5.81 -5.30
N TYR A 54 11.68 7.00 -5.36
CA TYR A 54 12.16 8.15 -4.58
C TYR A 54 12.18 7.84 -3.07
N ASN A 55 11.11 7.22 -2.56
CA ASN A 55 11.05 6.83 -1.15
C ASN A 55 12.08 5.76 -0.80
N PHE A 56 12.32 4.76 -1.65
CA PHE A 56 13.37 3.77 -1.42
C PHE A 56 14.77 4.40 -1.40
N GLU A 57 15.07 5.33 -2.31
CA GLU A 57 16.32 6.08 -2.27
C GLU A 57 16.43 6.97 -1.02
N LEU A 58 15.31 7.55 -0.57
CA LEU A 58 15.25 8.30 0.68
C LEU A 58 15.50 7.40 1.90
N LEU A 59 15.03 6.15 1.89
CA LEU A 59 15.32 5.16 2.92
C LEU A 59 16.81 4.75 2.92
N ASP A 60 17.39 4.55 1.73
CA ASP A 60 18.81 4.17 1.59
C ASP A 60 19.77 5.25 2.15
N VAL A 61 19.51 6.53 1.86
CA VAL A 61 20.32 7.64 2.43
C VAL A 61 20.17 7.77 3.95
N ASN A 62 19.12 7.19 4.53
CA ASN A 62 18.92 7.08 5.98
C ASN A 62 19.35 5.70 6.54
N HIS A 63 20.04 4.89 5.74
CA HIS A 63 20.57 3.58 6.10
C HIS A 63 19.51 2.55 6.52
N VAL A 64 18.30 2.67 5.97
CA VAL A 64 17.24 1.68 6.12
C VAL A 64 17.40 0.62 5.03
N PRO A 65 17.63 -0.66 5.35
CA PRO A 65 17.80 -1.71 4.34
C PRO A 65 16.50 -1.94 3.56
N THR A 66 16.60 -2.09 2.25
CA THR A 66 15.45 -2.35 1.37
C THR A 66 15.79 -3.38 0.31
N HIS A 67 14.78 -3.96 -0.33
CA HIS A 67 14.95 -4.83 -1.49
C HIS A 67 15.09 -4.09 -2.82
N TYR A 68 15.03 -2.75 -2.81
CA TYR A 68 15.04 -1.93 -4.02
C TYR A 68 16.45 -1.91 -4.63
N VAL A 69 16.52 -2.15 -5.95
CA VAL A 69 17.79 -2.16 -6.69
C VAL A 69 17.92 -0.93 -7.60
N GLY A 70 16.80 -0.38 -8.05
CA GLY A 70 16.77 0.74 -9.00
C GLY A 70 15.46 0.77 -9.79
N VAL A 71 15.35 1.74 -10.69
CA VAL A 71 14.28 1.80 -11.70
C VAL A 71 14.80 1.32 -13.05
N VAL A 72 13.90 0.86 -13.92
CA VAL A 72 14.28 0.41 -15.27
C VAL A 72 13.89 1.44 -16.31
N GLU A 73 14.87 1.92 -17.08
CA GLU A 73 14.69 2.76 -18.25
C GLU A 73 15.54 2.23 -19.40
N ASP A 74 14.95 2.13 -20.60
CA ASP A 74 15.58 1.54 -21.79
C ASP A 74 16.14 0.11 -21.60
N GLY A 75 15.58 -0.63 -20.63
CA GLY A 75 15.98 -1.99 -20.29
C GLY A 75 17.19 -2.09 -19.35
N GLU A 76 17.74 -0.96 -18.90
CA GLU A 76 18.84 -0.89 -17.94
C GLU A 76 18.30 -0.48 -16.56
N VAL A 77 18.88 -1.05 -15.50
CA VAL A 77 18.60 -0.63 -14.12
C VAL A 77 19.47 0.59 -13.80
N LYS A 78 18.84 1.66 -13.32
CA LYS A 78 19.46 2.96 -13.02
C LYS A 78 18.94 3.51 -11.69
N ASP A 79 19.68 4.45 -11.12
CA ASP A 79 19.16 5.31 -10.05
C ASP A 79 18.10 6.26 -10.65
N LEU A 80 17.10 6.66 -9.86
CA LEU A 80 16.00 7.51 -10.33
C LEU A 80 16.50 8.84 -10.91
N GLY A 81 17.54 9.42 -10.31
CA GLY A 81 18.15 10.67 -10.77
C GLY A 81 18.86 10.58 -12.13
N GLU A 82 19.08 9.37 -12.66
CA GLU A 82 19.66 9.12 -13.99
C GLU A 82 18.60 8.94 -15.09
N CYS A 83 17.31 8.83 -14.73
CA CYS A 83 16.23 8.68 -15.69
C CYS A 83 15.91 9.98 -16.42
N GLU A 84 15.55 9.88 -17.70
CA GLU A 84 15.10 11.01 -18.53
C GLU A 84 13.57 11.13 -18.55
N SER A 85 12.87 10.07 -18.13
CA SER A 85 11.41 9.98 -18.12
C SER A 85 10.89 9.28 -16.86
N PRO A 86 9.63 9.52 -16.45
CA PRO A 86 9.03 8.81 -15.31
C PRO A 86 9.05 7.29 -15.55
N PRO A 87 9.69 6.49 -14.68
CA PRO A 87 9.79 5.06 -14.86
C PRO A 87 8.46 4.37 -14.56
N THR A 88 8.25 3.18 -15.13
CA THR A 88 7.09 2.31 -14.86
C THR A 88 7.50 0.93 -14.34
N GLU A 89 8.80 0.66 -14.26
CA GLU A 89 9.35 -0.59 -13.80
C GLU A 89 10.38 -0.34 -12.68
N MET A 90 10.30 -1.14 -11.62
CA MET A 90 11.20 -1.10 -10.49
C MET A 90 11.89 -2.46 -10.36
N ALA A 91 13.22 -2.46 -10.34
CA ALA A 91 14.03 -3.65 -10.11
C ALA A 91 14.17 -3.90 -8.60
N ILE A 92 14.00 -5.15 -8.20
CA ILE A 92 14.04 -5.55 -6.79
C ILE A 92 14.83 -6.85 -6.59
N GLU A 93 15.41 -7.01 -5.41
CA GLU A 93 15.82 -8.29 -4.87
C GLU A 93 14.58 -9.10 -4.49
N LEU A 94 14.60 -10.38 -4.81
CA LEU A 94 13.44 -11.26 -4.66
C LEU A 94 13.73 -12.32 -3.60
N THR A 95 12.86 -12.44 -2.61
CA THR A 95 12.95 -13.46 -1.56
C THR A 95 11.98 -14.61 -1.82
N GLN A 96 12.11 -15.71 -1.09
CA GLN A 96 11.16 -16.81 -1.18
C GLN A 96 9.81 -16.42 -0.56
N VAL A 97 8.74 -16.92 -1.16
CA VAL A 97 7.40 -16.93 -0.56
C VAL A 97 6.94 -18.38 -0.58
N PRO A 98 7.28 -19.17 0.45
CA PRO A 98 6.75 -20.53 0.58
C PRO A 98 5.22 -20.54 0.60
N ASP A 99 4.63 -21.68 0.23
CA ASP A 99 3.20 -21.90 0.47
C ASP A 99 2.95 -21.90 1.99
N LEU A 100 1.88 -21.22 2.42
CA LEU A 100 1.39 -21.27 3.80
C LEU A 100 0.31 -22.36 3.89
N PRO A 101 0.61 -23.56 4.44
CA PRO A 101 -0.36 -24.64 4.50
C PRO A 101 -1.53 -24.26 5.41
N HIS A 102 -2.73 -24.66 5.02
CA HIS A 102 -3.96 -24.43 5.76
C HIS A 102 -4.73 -25.75 5.85
N GLU A 103 -4.80 -26.33 7.06
CA GLU A 103 -5.51 -27.58 7.33
C GLU A 103 -6.41 -27.40 8.56
N ASP A 104 -7.65 -27.90 8.50
CA ASP A 104 -8.63 -27.86 9.59
C ASP A 104 -8.91 -26.47 10.20
N GLY A 105 -8.71 -25.39 9.43
CA GLY A 105 -8.95 -24.00 9.88
C GLY A 105 -7.74 -23.33 10.54
N GLU A 106 -6.58 -23.99 10.55
CA GLU A 106 -5.34 -23.48 11.14
C GLU A 106 -4.24 -23.36 10.08
N TYR A 107 -3.52 -22.23 10.10
CA TYR A 107 -2.38 -21.98 9.22
C TYR A 107 -1.08 -22.48 9.86
N ASP A 108 -0.28 -23.24 9.12
CA ASP A 108 0.97 -23.82 9.61
C ASP A 108 2.17 -22.91 9.28
N TYR A 109 2.36 -21.88 10.11
CA TYR A 109 3.53 -21.00 10.03
C TYR A 109 4.84 -21.73 10.34
N GLY A 110 4.80 -22.85 11.08
CA GLY A 110 5.99 -23.68 11.33
C GLY A 110 6.51 -24.33 10.05
N ALA A 111 5.62 -24.91 9.25
CA ALA A 111 5.94 -25.46 7.94
C ALA A 111 6.42 -24.38 6.96
N TYR A 112 5.80 -23.18 7.00
CA TYR A 112 6.26 -22.02 6.23
C TYR A 112 7.72 -21.70 6.53
N HIS A 113 8.06 -21.54 7.82
CA HIS A 113 9.41 -21.21 8.28
C HIS A 113 10.44 -22.32 8.05
N GLU A 114 10.04 -23.59 8.15
CA GLU A 114 10.93 -24.74 7.85
C GLU A 114 11.37 -24.74 6.37
N VAL A 115 10.49 -24.36 5.44
CA VAL A 115 10.80 -24.26 4.02
C VAL A 115 11.57 -22.98 3.70
N ALA A 116 11.17 -21.86 4.30
CA ALA A 116 11.79 -20.55 4.14
C ALA A 116 13.27 -20.51 4.55
N GLY A 117 13.62 -21.16 5.67
CA GLY A 117 14.95 -21.04 6.26
C GLY A 117 15.28 -19.60 6.64
N GLU A 118 16.37 -19.05 6.09
CA GLU A 118 16.83 -17.68 6.38
C GLU A 118 16.66 -16.73 5.19
N ASN A 119 15.77 -17.04 4.24
CA ASN A 119 15.45 -16.19 3.09
C ASN A 119 13.95 -16.24 2.80
N TYR A 120 13.17 -15.31 3.35
CA TYR A 120 11.71 -15.29 3.15
C TYR A 120 11.07 -13.91 3.30
N LEU A 121 9.90 -13.74 2.70
CA LEU A 121 9.02 -12.61 3.03
C LEU A 121 8.33 -12.89 4.36
N ILE A 122 8.45 -11.97 5.32
CA ILE A 122 7.81 -12.15 6.62
C ILE A 122 6.28 -12.12 6.40
N PRO A 123 5.51 -13.11 6.88
CA PRO A 123 4.08 -13.23 6.60
C PRO A 123 3.22 -12.27 7.46
N LEU A 124 3.68 -11.03 7.56
CA LEU A 124 3.04 -9.94 8.28
C LEU A 124 2.95 -8.70 7.39
N GLU A 125 1.84 -8.01 7.53
CA GLU A 125 1.67 -6.63 7.16
C GLU A 125 1.93 -5.75 8.40
N ILE A 126 2.84 -4.78 8.29
CA ILE A 126 3.19 -3.89 9.41
C ILE A 126 2.58 -2.52 9.14
N VAL A 127 1.49 -2.22 9.83
CA VAL A 127 0.70 -1.00 9.65
C VAL A 127 1.11 0.04 10.68
N PHE A 128 1.47 1.24 10.26
CA PHE A 128 1.71 2.37 11.16
C PHE A 128 0.64 3.44 10.96
N ARG A 129 0.24 4.12 12.05
CA ARG A 129 -0.78 5.17 12.02
C ARG A 129 -0.33 6.43 12.72
N ASN A 130 -0.47 7.56 12.04
CA ASN A 130 -0.30 8.90 12.60
C ASN A 130 -1.66 9.55 12.91
N THR A 131 -2.72 9.16 12.18
CA THR A 131 -4.07 9.70 12.33
C THR A 131 -5.09 8.55 12.37
N VAL A 132 -6.14 8.70 13.19
CA VAL A 132 -7.23 7.74 13.32
C VAL A 132 -8.53 8.33 12.76
N PRO A 133 -8.91 8.02 11.51
CA PRO A 133 -10.18 8.49 10.95
C PRO A 133 -11.38 7.81 11.60
N VAL A 134 -12.57 8.41 11.46
CA VAL A 134 -13.84 7.91 12.03
C VAL A 134 -14.15 6.47 11.62
N GLY A 135 -13.81 6.09 10.39
CA GLY A 135 -14.00 4.73 9.87
C GLY A 135 -12.92 3.72 10.27
N SER A 136 -11.90 4.12 11.04
CA SER A 136 -10.78 3.24 11.39
C SER A 136 -11.24 2.07 12.26
N SER A 137 -10.77 0.87 11.92
CA SER A 137 -11.05 -0.34 12.69
C SER A 137 -10.39 -0.32 14.07
N LEU A 138 -9.32 0.48 14.26
CA LEU A 138 -8.66 0.75 15.55
C LEU A 138 -9.67 1.20 16.61
N ARG A 139 -10.65 2.03 16.22
CA ARG A 139 -11.66 2.58 17.14
C ARG A 139 -12.61 1.53 17.73
N LYS A 140 -12.68 0.35 17.11
CA LYS A 140 -13.47 -0.80 17.60
C LYS A 140 -12.64 -1.74 18.47
N ARG A 141 -11.30 -1.60 18.46
CA ARG A 141 -10.35 -2.49 19.13
C ARG A 141 -9.70 -1.89 20.37
N GLY A 142 -9.73 -0.57 20.54
CA GLY A 142 -9.21 0.09 21.74
C GLY A 142 -9.92 1.41 22.04
N GLU A 143 -9.60 1.95 23.22
CA GLU A 143 -10.08 3.23 23.72
C GLU A 143 -9.05 4.34 23.42
N PRO A 144 -9.43 5.63 23.32
CA PRO A 144 -8.49 6.70 23.01
C PRO A 144 -7.28 6.77 23.96
N ALA A 145 -7.48 6.47 25.24
CA ALA A 145 -6.44 6.47 26.25
C ALA A 145 -5.34 5.42 26.00
N ASP A 146 -5.66 4.30 25.34
CA ASP A 146 -4.69 3.27 24.95
C ASP A 146 -3.65 3.82 23.95
N TYR A 147 -4.02 4.89 23.24
CA TYR A 147 -3.22 5.55 22.21
C TYR A 147 -2.75 6.95 22.62
N GLY A 148 -2.76 7.25 23.93
CA GLY A 148 -2.24 8.50 24.49
C GLY A 148 -3.14 9.73 24.33
N LEU A 149 -4.40 9.56 23.93
CA LEU A 149 -5.35 10.67 23.81
C LEU A 149 -6.02 10.98 25.17
N ASP A 150 -6.12 12.27 25.50
CA ASP A 150 -6.77 12.77 26.73
C ASP A 150 -8.30 12.95 26.51
N THR A 151 -8.96 11.90 26.00
CA THR A 151 -10.41 11.87 25.81
C THR A 151 -10.98 10.51 26.24
N GLU A 152 -12.19 10.50 26.80
CA GLU A 152 -12.85 9.24 27.23
C GLU A 152 -13.47 8.48 26.05
N GLU A 153 -13.90 9.20 25.01
CA GLU A 153 -14.52 8.63 23.81
C GLU A 153 -13.78 9.12 22.55
N TRP A 154 -13.89 8.33 21.49
CA TRP A 154 -13.36 8.68 20.17
C TRP A 154 -14.06 9.92 19.61
N PRO A 155 -13.33 10.98 19.17
CA PRO A 155 -13.93 12.16 18.57
C PRO A 155 -14.77 11.84 17.32
N GLU A 156 -15.81 12.62 17.01
CA GLU A 156 -16.61 12.43 15.77
C GLU A 156 -15.88 12.88 14.48
N GLU A 157 -14.60 13.22 14.58
CA GLU A 157 -13.70 13.61 13.51
C GLU A 157 -12.41 12.77 13.51
N ALA A 158 -11.59 12.89 12.47
CA ALA A 158 -10.27 12.29 12.47
C ALA A 158 -9.40 12.93 13.57
N VAL A 159 -8.58 12.11 14.23
CA VAL A 159 -7.73 12.57 15.34
C VAL A 159 -6.28 12.17 15.07
N ASP A 160 -5.37 13.13 15.19
CA ASP A 160 -3.94 12.88 15.15
C ASP A 160 -3.47 12.26 16.46
N LEU A 161 -2.64 11.25 16.35
CA LEU A 161 -2.05 10.56 17.49
C LEU A 161 -0.82 11.32 17.99
N PRO A 162 -0.59 11.36 19.31
CA PRO A 162 0.60 11.98 19.88
C PRO A 162 1.88 11.24 19.50
N GLU A 163 1.80 9.91 19.40
CA GLU A 163 2.85 9.01 18.93
C GLU A 163 2.23 8.03 17.92
N PRO A 164 2.97 7.65 16.87
CA PRO A 164 2.47 6.70 15.90
C PRO A 164 2.22 5.33 16.54
N VAL A 165 1.16 4.66 16.10
CA VAL A 165 0.82 3.30 16.54
C VAL A 165 1.25 2.31 15.46
N VAL A 166 1.92 1.23 15.84
CA VAL A 166 2.22 0.10 14.97
C VAL A 166 1.28 -1.06 15.30
N GLU A 167 0.65 -1.61 14.27
CA GLU A 167 -0.19 -2.82 14.34
C GLU A 167 0.32 -3.84 13.33
N PHE A 168 0.18 -5.13 13.68
CA PHE A 168 0.50 -6.22 12.77
C PHE A 168 -0.79 -6.87 12.29
N SER A 169 -0.84 -7.22 11.01
CA SER A 169 -1.86 -8.12 10.48
C SER A 169 -1.23 -9.26 9.70
N THR A 170 -1.98 -10.36 9.57
CA THR A 170 -1.56 -11.51 8.80
C THR A 170 -1.39 -11.15 7.33
N LYS A 171 -0.52 -11.90 6.66
CA LYS A 171 -0.38 -11.90 5.20
C LYS A 171 -0.48 -13.34 4.71
N TYR A 172 -1.12 -13.55 3.56
CA TYR A 172 -1.35 -14.85 2.91
C TYR A 172 -2.44 -15.75 3.50
N GLU A 173 -3.06 -15.35 4.61
CA GLU A 173 -4.33 -15.95 5.02
C GLU A 173 -5.43 -15.59 4.00
N GLU A 174 -6.53 -16.34 4.00
CA GLU A 174 -7.70 -16.06 3.14
C GLU A 174 -8.29 -14.66 3.39
N GLN A 175 -8.19 -14.17 4.62
CA GLN A 175 -8.55 -12.82 5.02
C GLN A 175 -7.54 -12.30 6.04
N ASP A 176 -6.94 -11.15 5.74
CA ASP A 176 -6.00 -10.51 6.68
C ASP A 176 -6.73 -10.08 7.96
N ARG A 177 -6.11 -10.35 9.11
CA ARG A 177 -6.65 -10.01 10.43
C ARG A 177 -5.57 -9.38 11.30
N TYR A 178 -5.99 -8.45 12.16
CA TYR A 178 -5.09 -7.84 13.13
C TYR A 178 -4.75 -8.81 14.26
N LEU A 179 -3.50 -8.75 14.69
CA LEU A 179 -2.88 -9.67 15.62
C LEU A 179 -2.58 -8.98 16.95
N ASP A 180 -2.56 -9.77 18.04
CA ASP A 180 -1.84 -9.36 19.24
C ASP A 180 -0.33 -9.61 19.07
N ARG A 181 0.49 -9.13 20.03
CA ARG A 181 1.95 -9.24 19.92
C ARG A 181 2.43 -10.68 19.97
N ASP A 182 1.84 -11.54 20.80
CA ASP A 182 2.31 -12.91 20.97
C ASP A 182 2.08 -13.70 19.67
N GLU A 183 0.92 -13.51 19.04
CA GLU A 183 0.61 -14.13 17.76
C GLU A 183 1.45 -13.57 16.61
N ALA A 184 1.71 -12.25 16.59
CA ALA A 184 2.58 -11.65 15.59
C ALA A 184 4.04 -12.13 15.70
N ASP A 185 4.55 -12.32 16.92
CA ASP A 185 5.90 -12.86 17.18
C ASP A 185 6.01 -14.30 16.67
N ASP A 186 5.03 -15.15 16.97
CA ASP A 186 4.97 -16.53 16.47
C ASP A 186 4.95 -16.58 14.92
N ILE A 187 4.20 -15.67 14.28
CA ILE A 187 4.11 -15.58 12.82
C ILE A 187 5.39 -15.02 12.18
N ALA A 188 6.07 -14.07 12.82
CA ALA A 188 7.32 -13.49 12.34
C ALA A 188 8.47 -14.52 12.26
N GLY A 189 8.41 -15.54 13.11
CA GLY A 189 9.35 -16.67 13.13
C GLY A 189 10.64 -16.34 13.89
N VAL A 190 11.78 -16.30 13.19
CA VAL A 190 13.07 -16.02 13.84
C VAL A 190 13.34 -14.53 14.04
N VAL A 191 12.52 -13.67 13.45
CA VAL A 191 12.67 -12.22 13.49
C VAL A 191 11.98 -11.66 14.72
N ASP A 192 12.71 -10.87 15.51
CA ASP A 192 12.19 -10.17 16.68
C ASP A 192 11.13 -9.13 16.27
N LEU A 193 9.95 -9.20 16.85
CA LEU A 193 8.87 -8.26 16.58
C LEU A 193 9.24 -6.82 16.92
N ASP A 194 10.06 -6.59 17.96
CA ASP A 194 10.53 -5.26 18.33
C ASP A 194 11.40 -4.65 17.20
N GLN A 195 12.17 -5.48 16.49
CA GLN A 195 12.96 -5.04 15.33
C GLN A 195 12.07 -4.61 14.17
N LEU A 196 10.95 -5.32 13.93
CA LEU A 196 9.98 -4.97 12.90
C LEU A 196 9.26 -3.66 13.22
N GLU A 197 8.90 -3.47 14.49
CA GLU A 197 8.28 -2.24 14.97
C GLU A 197 9.23 -1.04 14.85
N GLU A 198 10.49 -1.18 15.28
CA GLU A 198 11.51 -0.14 15.13
C GLU A 198 11.72 0.26 13.66
N LEU A 199 11.78 -0.72 12.76
CA LEU A 199 11.91 -0.50 11.32
C LEU A 199 10.69 0.25 10.75
N ALA A 200 9.48 -0.16 11.12
CA ALA A 200 8.26 0.50 10.69
C ALA A 200 8.16 1.95 11.20
N LEU A 201 8.54 2.20 12.44
CA LEU A 201 8.60 3.54 13.02
C LEU A 201 9.65 4.42 12.31
N ALA A 202 10.82 3.86 11.96
CA ALA A 202 11.85 4.57 11.22
C ALA A 202 11.36 4.96 9.81
N VAL A 203 10.75 4.02 9.08
CA VAL A 203 10.15 4.28 7.76
C VAL A 203 9.06 5.35 7.89
N ASN A 204 8.13 5.19 8.83
CA ASN A 204 7.06 6.15 9.05
C ASN A 204 7.59 7.55 9.35
N HIS A 205 8.61 7.67 10.21
CA HIS A 205 9.22 8.96 10.53
C HIS A 205 9.80 9.65 9.29
N ILE A 206 10.57 8.92 8.48
CA ILE A 206 11.20 9.46 7.26
C ILE A 206 10.14 9.93 6.26
N LEU A 207 9.13 9.09 5.98
CA LEU A 207 8.05 9.42 5.05
C LEU A 207 7.20 10.60 5.55
N THR A 208 6.92 10.65 6.86
CA THR A 208 6.09 11.70 7.47
C THR A 208 6.79 13.05 7.47
N ASP A 209 8.08 13.09 7.82
CA ASP A 209 8.89 14.31 7.78
C ASP A 209 9.04 14.82 6.34
N HIS A 210 9.26 13.94 5.36
CA HIS A 210 9.31 14.34 3.96
C HIS A 210 7.96 14.84 3.44
N ALA A 211 6.87 14.11 3.69
CA ALA A 211 5.51 14.51 3.32
C ALA A 211 5.16 15.89 3.88
N ALA A 212 5.45 16.15 5.17
CA ALA A 212 5.19 17.44 5.80
C ALA A 212 5.96 18.59 5.14
N ARG A 213 7.20 18.36 4.70
CA ARG A 213 7.99 19.36 3.96
C ARG A 213 7.41 19.66 2.58
N ALA A 214 6.82 18.66 1.93
CA ALA A 214 6.12 18.79 0.65
C ALA A 214 4.66 19.29 0.80
N GLY A 215 4.19 19.57 2.03
CA GLY A 215 2.85 20.09 2.30
C GLY A 215 1.75 19.03 2.45
N PHE A 216 2.12 17.75 2.52
CA PHE A 216 1.20 16.63 2.72
C PHE A 216 1.11 16.24 4.20
N ALA A 217 -0.10 15.88 4.64
CA ALA A 217 -0.29 15.09 5.84
C ALA A 217 -0.20 13.60 5.48
N HIS A 218 0.56 12.85 6.27
CA HIS A 218 0.70 11.40 6.13
C HIS A 218 -0.07 10.72 7.26
N GLU A 219 -1.28 10.26 6.97
CA GLU A 219 -2.25 9.78 7.96
C GLU A 219 -1.88 8.40 8.48
N ASP A 220 -1.48 7.49 7.58
CA ASP A 220 -1.00 6.14 7.90
C ASP A 220 -0.47 5.44 6.65
N GLY A 221 0.13 4.28 6.87
CA GLY A 221 0.66 3.43 5.82
C GLY A 221 0.96 2.02 6.31
N LYS A 222 1.53 1.23 5.40
CA LYS A 222 1.96 -0.13 5.67
C LYS A 222 3.30 -0.39 5.00
N ILE A 223 4.11 -1.26 5.61
CA ILE A 223 5.23 -1.90 4.94
C ILE A 223 5.11 -3.42 5.05
N GLU A 224 5.80 -4.08 4.12
CA GLU A 224 6.14 -5.49 4.20
C GLU A 224 7.66 -5.59 4.36
N CYS A 225 8.12 -6.69 4.93
CA CYS A 225 9.54 -6.92 5.16
C CYS A 225 9.94 -8.31 4.70
N LEU A 226 11.15 -8.42 4.17
CA LEU A 226 11.82 -9.71 3.98
C LEU A 226 12.91 -9.90 5.02
N TYR A 227 13.16 -11.16 5.36
CA TYR A 227 14.32 -11.59 6.14
C TYR A 227 15.30 -12.34 5.23
N HIS A 228 16.56 -11.92 5.24
CA HIS A 228 17.64 -12.60 4.54
C HIS A 228 18.94 -12.58 5.36
N ASP A 229 19.46 -13.76 5.72
CA ASP A 229 20.77 -13.95 6.38
C ASP A 229 21.00 -12.99 7.56
N GLY A 230 20.06 -12.96 8.51
CA GLY A 230 20.13 -12.10 9.70
C GLY A 230 19.73 -10.64 9.49
N THR A 231 19.32 -10.25 8.27
CA THR A 231 18.94 -8.88 7.94
C THR A 231 17.47 -8.78 7.58
N VAL A 232 16.76 -7.87 8.24
CA VAL A 232 15.41 -7.45 7.83
C VAL A 232 15.53 -6.30 6.83
N LYS A 233 14.85 -6.39 5.70
CA LYS A 233 14.79 -5.33 4.68
C LYS A 233 13.33 -4.97 4.37
N VAL A 234 13.07 -3.70 4.14
CA VAL A 234 11.77 -3.23 3.63
C VAL A 234 11.55 -3.80 2.22
N ALA A 235 10.38 -4.41 2.03
CA ALA A 235 9.97 -5.07 0.81
C ALA A 235 8.68 -4.43 0.24
N ASP A 236 8.16 -5.02 -0.82
CA ASP A 236 7.05 -4.52 -1.64
C ASP A 236 7.26 -3.07 -2.13
N VAL A 237 6.26 -2.20 -1.99
CA VAL A 237 6.30 -0.78 -2.39
C VAL A 237 6.02 0.07 -1.16
N VAL A 238 6.75 1.17 -1.00
CA VAL A 238 6.69 1.99 0.21
C VAL A 238 6.25 3.42 -0.09
N GLY A 239 5.31 3.93 0.72
CA GLY A 239 5.01 5.36 0.78
C GLY A 239 4.35 5.95 -0.46
N THR A 240 3.58 5.17 -1.24
CA THR A 240 2.88 5.69 -2.42
C THR A 240 1.43 6.07 -2.11
N PHE A 241 0.80 6.86 -2.97
CA PHE A 241 -0.61 7.27 -2.85
C PHE A 241 -1.64 6.13 -2.86
N ASP A 242 -1.26 4.93 -3.30
CA ASP A 242 -2.14 3.75 -3.29
C ASP A 242 -1.95 2.87 -2.04
N GLU A 243 -0.75 2.89 -1.43
CA GLU A 243 -0.39 2.07 -0.26
C GLU A 243 -0.55 2.83 1.07
N ASN A 244 -0.36 4.14 1.05
CA ASN A 244 -0.48 5.01 2.22
C ASN A 244 -1.57 6.06 2.02
N ARG A 245 -2.08 6.62 3.12
CA ARG A 245 -3.02 7.74 3.08
C ARG A 245 -2.27 9.05 3.23
N PHE A 246 -2.17 9.77 2.13
CA PHE A 246 -1.72 11.15 2.10
C PHE A 246 -2.88 12.09 1.81
N SER A 247 -2.89 13.24 2.49
CA SER A 247 -3.79 14.33 2.17
C SER A 247 -3.04 15.64 1.98
N TYR A 248 -3.56 16.49 1.09
CA TYR A 248 -3.05 17.82 0.83
C TYR A 248 -4.19 18.81 1.03
N ASP A 249 -3.98 19.80 1.91
CA ASP A 249 -5.02 20.75 2.34
C ASP A 249 -6.31 20.04 2.82
N GLY A 250 -6.20 18.82 3.38
CA GLY A 250 -7.34 18.02 3.84
C GLY A 250 -8.08 17.22 2.75
N GLN A 251 -7.60 17.21 1.50
CA GLN A 251 -8.09 16.32 0.45
C GLN A 251 -7.13 15.13 0.30
N GLN A 252 -7.65 13.91 0.38
CA GLN A 252 -6.83 12.73 0.10
C GLN A 252 -6.40 12.69 -1.37
N VAL A 253 -5.11 12.42 -1.58
CA VAL A 253 -4.49 12.21 -2.90
C VAL A 253 -4.34 10.70 -3.08
N SER A 254 -5.42 10.05 -3.51
CA SER A 254 -5.48 8.60 -3.67
C SER A 254 -6.69 8.16 -4.49
N LYS A 255 -6.85 6.86 -4.69
CA LYS A 255 -8.07 6.24 -5.24
C LYS A 255 -9.34 6.48 -4.41
N GLU A 256 -9.28 7.10 -3.23
CA GLU A 256 -10.47 7.49 -2.48
C GLU A 256 -11.36 8.46 -3.28
N VAL A 257 -10.76 9.36 -4.08
CA VAL A 257 -11.51 10.30 -4.93
C VAL A 257 -12.41 9.56 -5.90
N VAL A 258 -11.87 8.61 -6.66
CA VAL A 258 -12.66 7.82 -7.61
C VAL A 258 -13.64 6.89 -6.90
N ARG A 259 -13.28 6.37 -5.71
CA ARG A 259 -14.20 5.57 -4.87
C ARG A 259 -15.45 6.35 -4.50
N GLN A 260 -15.32 7.60 -4.07
CA GLN A 260 -16.44 8.46 -3.71
C GLN A 260 -17.26 8.87 -4.94
N TYR A 261 -16.60 9.14 -6.07
CA TYR A 261 -17.28 9.37 -7.34
C TYR A 261 -18.22 8.21 -7.71
N TYR A 262 -17.73 6.96 -7.69
CA TYR A 262 -18.57 5.78 -7.98
C TYR A 262 -19.75 5.63 -7.03
N LYS A 263 -19.58 5.87 -5.72
CA LYS A 263 -20.69 5.84 -4.75
C LYS A 263 -21.80 6.81 -5.12
N ARG A 264 -21.45 7.99 -5.62
CA ARG A 264 -22.42 9.02 -5.99
C ARG A 264 -23.12 8.73 -7.31
N VAL A 265 -22.38 8.31 -8.34
CA VAL A 265 -22.90 8.21 -9.71
C VAL A 265 -23.35 6.81 -10.12
N GLN A 266 -22.87 5.77 -9.43
CA GLN A 266 -23.21 4.36 -9.68
C GLN A 266 -23.59 3.62 -8.38
N PRO A 267 -24.50 4.16 -7.53
CA PRO A 267 -24.84 3.55 -6.25
C PRO A 267 -25.43 2.14 -6.40
N GLU A 268 -26.21 1.87 -7.46
CA GLU A 268 -26.78 0.55 -7.73
C GLU A 268 -25.70 -0.53 -7.88
N TRP A 269 -24.58 -0.19 -8.53
CA TRP A 269 -23.44 -1.10 -8.66
C TRP A 269 -22.73 -1.30 -7.31
N VAL A 270 -22.52 -0.22 -6.55
CA VAL A 270 -21.87 -0.30 -5.23
C VAL A 270 -22.71 -1.15 -4.26
N ASP A 271 -24.03 -0.99 -4.28
CA ASP A 271 -24.95 -1.80 -3.48
C ASP A 271 -24.94 -3.28 -3.92
N ALA A 272 -24.88 -3.56 -5.23
CA ALA A 272 -24.78 -4.92 -5.75
C ALA A 272 -23.46 -5.61 -5.34
N VAL A 273 -22.34 -4.88 -5.36
CA VAL A 273 -21.05 -5.37 -4.85
C VAL A 273 -21.15 -5.71 -3.36
N ALA A 274 -21.75 -4.83 -2.56
CA ALA A 274 -21.93 -5.08 -1.12
C ALA A 274 -22.82 -6.31 -0.86
N ALA A 275 -23.91 -6.45 -1.61
CA ALA A 275 -24.82 -7.60 -1.51
C ALA A 275 -24.13 -8.92 -1.89
N ALA A 276 -23.38 -8.93 -3.00
CA ALA A 276 -22.66 -10.12 -3.46
C ALA A 276 -21.58 -10.55 -2.46
N LYS A 277 -20.85 -9.60 -1.86
CA LYS A 277 -19.89 -9.92 -0.78
C LYS A 277 -20.57 -10.50 0.45
N GLN A 278 -21.72 -9.95 0.85
CA GLN A 278 -22.48 -10.46 1.99
C GLN A 278 -22.98 -11.89 1.73
N GLU A 279 -23.49 -12.16 0.52
CA GLU A 279 -23.94 -13.49 0.12
C GLU A 279 -22.77 -14.50 0.09
N ALA A 280 -21.60 -14.10 -0.40
CA ALA A 280 -20.39 -14.94 -0.37
C ALA A 280 -19.95 -15.29 1.04
N ILE A 281 -20.01 -14.35 1.98
CA ILE A 281 -19.73 -14.62 3.40
C ILE A 281 -20.75 -15.63 3.98
N GLU A 282 -22.03 -15.50 3.63
CA GLU A 282 -23.09 -16.37 4.12
C GLU A 282 -23.05 -17.79 3.52
N THR A 283 -22.63 -17.91 2.26
CA THR A 283 -22.62 -19.16 1.50
C THR A 283 -21.27 -19.88 1.52
N GLY A 284 -20.18 -19.16 1.86
CA GLY A 284 -18.81 -19.66 1.75
C GLY A 284 -18.29 -19.74 0.30
N GLU A 285 -18.97 -19.12 -0.66
CA GLU A 285 -18.55 -19.10 -2.06
C GLU A 285 -17.53 -17.97 -2.31
N PRO A 286 -16.26 -18.26 -2.62
CA PRO A 286 -15.21 -17.24 -2.66
C PRO A 286 -15.33 -16.28 -3.85
N ASN A 287 -16.04 -16.68 -4.92
CA ASN A 287 -16.13 -15.91 -6.16
C ASN A 287 -17.38 -15.02 -6.23
N TRP A 288 -17.50 -14.10 -5.27
CA TRP A 288 -18.61 -13.16 -5.18
C TRP A 288 -18.81 -12.30 -6.43
N ARG A 289 -17.74 -12.05 -7.20
CA ARG A 289 -17.80 -11.18 -8.39
C ARG A 289 -18.68 -11.77 -9.48
N GLU A 290 -18.63 -13.08 -9.70
CA GLU A 290 -19.48 -13.77 -10.67
C GLU A 290 -20.97 -13.71 -10.31
N GLN A 291 -21.28 -13.46 -9.03
CA GLN A 291 -22.63 -13.31 -8.52
C GLN A 291 -23.14 -11.86 -8.62
N CYS A 292 -22.25 -10.89 -8.86
CA CYS A 292 -22.62 -9.50 -9.04
C CYS A 292 -23.06 -9.24 -10.49
N GLU A 293 -24.37 -9.22 -10.73
CA GLU A 293 -24.95 -9.02 -12.07
C GLU A 293 -24.73 -7.60 -12.64
N ILE A 294 -24.36 -6.63 -11.79
CA ILE A 294 -24.12 -5.25 -12.19
C ILE A 294 -22.61 -5.03 -12.32
N GLU A 295 -22.19 -4.52 -13.46
CA GLU A 295 -20.80 -4.15 -13.74
C GLU A 295 -20.59 -2.63 -13.63
N PRO A 296 -19.39 -2.16 -13.25
CA PRO A 296 -19.07 -0.74 -13.26
C PRO A 296 -19.07 -0.22 -14.69
N LYS A 297 -19.63 0.97 -14.89
CA LYS A 297 -19.55 1.70 -16.16
C LYS A 297 -18.30 2.56 -16.21
N HIS A 298 -17.85 2.82 -17.44
CA HIS A 298 -16.77 3.75 -17.75
C HIS A 298 -16.99 5.12 -17.12
N LEU A 299 -15.89 5.72 -16.67
CA LEU A 299 -15.81 7.09 -16.21
C LEU A 299 -15.88 8.06 -17.41
N PRO A 300 -16.46 9.26 -17.23
CA PRO A 300 -16.28 10.35 -18.18
C PRO A 300 -14.80 10.74 -18.29
N ASP A 301 -14.35 11.13 -19.49
CA ASP A 301 -12.95 11.53 -19.75
C ASP A 301 -12.45 12.61 -18.76
N GLU A 302 -13.29 13.59 -18.43
CA GLU A 302 -12.95 14.67 -17.48
C GLU A 302 -12.60 14.15 -16.07
N ILE A 303 -13.14 13.00 -15.66
CA ILE A 303 -12.84 12.36 -14.37
C ILE A 303 -11.51 11.62 -14.46
N VAL A 304 -11.27 10.94 -15.58
CA VAL A 304 -10.01 10.23 -15.83
C VAL A 304 -8.85 11.24 -15.88
N ASP A 305 -9.03 12.35 -16.58
CA ASP A 305 -8.05 13.43 -16.68
C ASP A 305 -7.76 14.05 -15.31
N ALA A 306 -8.80 14.38 -14.53
CA ALA A 306 -8.63 14.94 -13.19
C ALA A 306 -7.93 13.97 -12.21
N LEU A 307 -8.16 12.66 -12.33
CA LEU A 307 -7.45 11.66 -11.55
C LEU A 307 -5.99 11.54 -11.99
N SER A 308 -5.71 11.59 -13.30
CA SER A 308 -4.35 11.58 -13.84
C SER A 308 -3.57 12.79 -13.33
N ASP A 309 -4.15 13.98 -13.42
CA ASP A 309 -3.59 15.23 -12.90
C ASP A 309 -3.33 15.13 -11.40
N LEU A 310 -4.24 14.53 -10.62
CA LEU A 310 -4.07 14.37 -9.18
C LEU A 310 -2.85 13.51 -8.82
N TYR A 311 -2.65 12.38 -9.49
CA TYR A 311 -1.45 11.55 -9.28
C TYR A 311 -0.18 12.26 -9.74
N CYS A 312 -0.19 12.85 -10.94
CA CYS A 312 0.99 13.50 -11.51
C CYS A 312 1.42 14.74 -10.71
N ALA A 313 0.48 15.64 -10.41
CA ALA A 313 0.74 16.85 -9.62
C ALA A 313 1.12 16.50 -8.18
N GLY A 314 0.45 15.48 -7.60
CA GLY A 314 0.78 14.96 -6.28
C GLY A 314 2.22 14.47 -6.21
N THR A 315 2.63 13.66 -7.18
CA THR A 315 3.99 13.12 -7.23
C THR A 315 5.01 14.23 -7.48
N ASN A 316 4.78 15.15 -8.43
CA ASN A 316 5.67 16.30 -8.67
C ASN A 316 5.89 17.13 -7.39
N ALA A 317 4.81 17.45 -6.68
CA ALA A 317 4.87 18.20 -5.43
C ALA A 317 5.57 17.43 -4.32
N TYR A 318 5.33 16.12 -4.21
CA TYR A 318 5.96 15.27 -3.20
C TYR A 318 7.48 15.21 -3.39
N VAL A 319 7.96 14.95 -4.61
CA VAL A 319 9.39 14.79 -4.91
C VAL A 319 10.12 16.12 -5.20
N ASP A 320 9.39 17.25 -5.17
CA ASP A 320 9.88 18.60 -5.50
C ASP A 320 10.57 18.67 -6.89
N TYR A 321 9.96 18.04 -7.89
CA TYR A 321 10.46 18.04 -9.28
C TYR A 321 9.35 17.82 -10.30
N ASP A 322 9.40 18.56 -11.42
CA ASP A 322 8.43 18.49 -12.52
C ASP A 322 8.71 17.30 -13.45
N TRP A 323 8.36 16.09 -13.02
CA TRP A 323 8.46 14.86 -13.82
C TRP A 323 7.34 14.73 -14.85
N PHE A 324 6.17 15.28 -14.53
CA PHE A 324 4.98 15.25 -15.36
C PHE A 324 4.56 16.67 -15.77
N ASP A 325 4.04 16.83 -16.99
CA ASP A 325 3.32 18.04 -17.41
C ASP A 325 1.92 18.02 -16.79
N ALA A 326 1.80 18.57 -15.59
CA ALA A 326 0.60 18.53 -14.75
C ALA A 326 0.32 19.92 -14.15
N PRO A 327 -0.92 20.19 -13.72
CA PRO A 327 -1.24 21.41 -12.97
C PRO A 327 -0.51 21.44 -11.61
N SER A 328 -0.64 22.56 -10.90
CA SER A 328 -0.20 22.62 -9.50
C SER A 328 -0.98 21.62 -8.64
N ILE A 329 -0.38 21.15 -7.54
CA ILE A 329 -1.08 20.27 -6.62
C ILE A 329 -2.32 20.94 -6.02
N GLU A 330 -2.27 22.25 -5.78
CA GLU A 330 -3.42 23.03 -5.30
C GLU A 330 -4.59 23.01 -6.29
N ASP A 331 -4.31 23.19 -7.58
CA ASP A 331 -5.33 23.14 -8.64
C ASP A 331 -5.88 21.73 -8.83
N ALA A 332 -5.01 20.70 -8.80
CA ALA A 332 -5.40 19.30 -8.92
C ALA A 332 -6.31 18.86 -7.75
N VAL A 333 -5.96 19.25 -6.52
CA VAL A 333 -6.76 19.00 -5.32
C VAL A 333 -8.09 19.74 -5.38
N ALA A 334 -8.11 20.98 -5.84
CA ALA A 334 -9.35 21.73 -6.02
C ALA A 334 -10.28 21.04 -7.03
N ALA A 335 -9.75 20.60 -8.16
CA ALA A 335 -10.51 19.83 -9.15
C ALA A 335 -11.05 18.52 -8.56
N ALA A 336 -10.22 17.77 -7.82
CA ALA A 336 -10.64 16.53 -7.17
C ALA A 336 -11.77 16.74 -6.13
N ARG A 337 -11.78 17.86 -5.42
CA ARG A 337 -12.88 18.21 -4.49
C ARG A 337 -14.18 18.47 -5.21
N ASP A 338 -14.14 19.14 -6.35
CA ASP A 338 -15.33 19.40 -7.17
C ASP A 338 -15.92 18.10 -7.75
N LEU A 339 -15.15 17.00 -7.74
CA LEU A 339 -15.62 15.67 -8.11
C LEU A 339 -16.40 14.95 -7.01
N ASN A 340 -16.46 15.42 -5.74
CA ASN A 340 -17.11 14.74 -4.61
C ASN A 340 -18.42 15.40 -4.17
#